data_AF-A0A947BK21-F1
#
_entry.id   AF-A0A947BK21-F1
#
_cell.length_a   1.000
_cell.length_b   1.000
_cell.length_c   1.000
_cell.angle_alpha   90.00
_cell.angle_beta   90.00
_cell.angle_gamma   90.00
#
_symmetry.space_group_name_H-M   'P 1'
#
loop_
_entity.id
_entity.type
_entity.pdbx_description
1 polymer ?
#
loop_
_entity_poly.entity_id
_entity_poly.type
_entity_poly.pdbx_seq_one_letter_code
_entity_poly.pdbx_strand_id
1 'polypeptide(L)'
;MIQRQPFNQLFLIMVTATLLVSAVSIISLYNTAIRQHRFSLIETVQSRARLIESTAQLDLQQLGQNISADDRAALLEKISATQREQAHFGKTGEFVLARRDSDRVIFLQKLRHAQPEALDSIPLNGNLGEPMRRALAGESGVQTAYDYRGEKVLAAFEHLPTLELGLVAKIDTAEIRAPFVRAGVLAGAIAIFIIFVASRFFLRISRPLEETIDQQAETFQILAQTSPEAIILAGTDGVIQFVNPATERLFGYRKKELVGEKLNLLMPREHSEA
;
A
#
# COMPACT_ATOMS: atom_id res chain seq x y z
N MET A 1 -9.85 34.81 24.38
CA MET A 1 -9.01 33.60 24.20
C MET A 1 -9.54 32.83 23.00
N ILE A 2 -8.95 33.04 21.82
CA ILE A 2 -9.33 32.35 20.58
C ILE A 2 -8.54 31.02 20.55
N GLN A 3 -9.27 29.90 20.47
CA GLN A 3 -8.72 28.55 20.54
C GLN A 3 -7.73 28.27 19.40
N ARG A 4 -6.46 28.02 19.75
CA ARG A 4 -5.38 27.53 18.87
C ARG A 4 -5.57 26.07 18.36
N GLN A 5 -6.77 25.51 18.46
CA GLN A 5 -7.05 24.07 18.28
C GLN A 5 -7.31 23.57 16.83
N PRO A 6 -7.80 24.35 15.84
CA PRO A 6 -8.24 23.77 14.57
C PRO A 6 -7.10 23.35 13.62
N PHE A 7 -5.91 23.95 13.76
CA PHE A 7 -4.82 23.72 12.82
C PHE A 7 -4.17 22.33 12.96
N ASN A 8 -3.91 21.89 14.18
CA ASN A 8 -3.32 20.57 14.43
C ASN A 8 -4.23 19.44 13.93
N GLN A 9 -5.56 19.66 13.97
CA GLN A 9 -6.54 18.72 13.46
C GLN A 9 -6.49 18.63 11.92
N LEU A 10 -6.44 19.76 11.22
CA LEU A 10 -6.36 19.77 9.75
C LEU A 10 -5.06 19.12 9.25
N PHE A 11 -3.94 19.43 9.91
CA PHE A 11 -2.65 18.83 9.60
C PHE A 11 -2.69 17.30 9.81
N LEU A 12 -3.21 16.84 10.95
CA LEU A 12 -3.36 15.42 11.24
C LEU A 12 -4.24 14.72 10.19
N ILE A 13 -5.34 15.34 9.77
CA ILE A 13 -6.23 14.83 8.72
C ILE A 13 -5.47 14.69 7.39
N MET A 14 -4.71 15.70 6.98
CA MET A 14 -3.94 15.67 5.73
C MET A 14 -2.86 14.58 5.73
N VAL A 15 -2.12 14.43 6.84
CA VAL A 15 -1.11 13.38 6.99
C VAL A 15 -1.77 12.01 6.92
N THR A 16 -2.87 11.82 7.66
CA THR A 16 -3.60 10.56 7.71
C THR A 16 -4.18 10.20 6.34
N ALA A 17 -4.80 11.17 5.65
CA ALA A 17 -5.35 10.96 4.31
C ALA A 17 -4.25 10.57 3.30
N THR A 18 -3.09 11.23 3.35
CA THR A 18 -1.96 10.94 2.45
C THR A 18 -1.40 9.55 2.68
N LEU A 19 -1.18 9.18 3.95
CA LEU A 19 -0.70 7.83 4.31
C LEU A 19 -1.71 6.76 3.91
N LEU A 20 -3.01 7.01 4.10
CA LEU A 20 -4.07 6.08 3.73
C LEU A 20 -4.13 5.88 2.21
N VAL A 21 -4.12 6.96 1.42
CA VAL A 21 -4.13 6.88 -0.05
C VAL A 21 -2.89 6.14 -0.56
N SER A 22 -1.71 6.44 0.01
CA SER A 22 -0.47 5.76 -0.36
C SER A 22 -0.52 4.27 -0.03
N ALA A 23 -0.97 3.90 1.17
CA ALA A 23 -1.11 2.52 1.59
C ALA A 23 -2.10 1.74 0.70
N VAL A 24 -3.28 2.30 0.44
CA VAL A 24 -4.29 1.69 -0.44
C VAL A 24 -3.72 1.51 -1.86
N SER A 25 -3.01 2.51 -2.38
CA SER A 25 -2.39 2.44 -3.70
C SER A 25 -1.35 1.32 -3.79
N ILE A 26 -0.46 1.20 -2.80
CA ILE A 26 0.57 0.15 -2.76
C ILE A 26 -0.06 -1.24 -2.64
N ILE A 27 -1.08 -1.40 -1.78
CA ILE A 27 -1.81 -2.65 -1.62
C ILE A 27 -2.52 -3.04 -2.94
N SER A 28 -3.17 -2.07 -3.59
CA SER A 28 -3.86 -2.29 -4.87
C SER A 28 -2.89 -2.69 -5.98
N LEU A 29 -1.73 -2.02 -6.07
CA LEU A 29 -0.68 -2.34 -7.03
C LEU A 29 -0.08 -3.73 -6.78
N TYR A 30 0.20 -4.09 -5.52
CA TYR A 30 0.68 -5.42 -5.16
C TYR A 30 -0.31 -6.52 -5.53
N ASN A 31 -1.59 -6.33 -5.19
CA ASN A 31 -2.65 -7.28 -5.55
C ASN A 31 -2.79 -7.43 -7.07
N THR A 32 -2.65 -6.33 -7.80
CA THR A 32 -2.69 -6.33 -9.27
C THR A 32 -1.48 -7.06 -9.85
N ALA A 33 -0.28 -6.85 -9.33
CA ALA A 33 0.91 -7.57 -9.74
C ALA A 33 0.81 -9.08 -9.47
N ILE A 34 0.29 -9.48 -8.30
CA ILE A 34 0.04 -10.89 -8.00
C ILE A 34 -0.95 -11.49 -8.99
N ARG A 35 -2.05 -10.80 -9.32
CA ARG A 35 -3.00 -11.25 -10.37
C ARG A 35 -2.32 -11.41 -11.72
N GLN A 36 -1.52 -10.43 -12.15
CA GLN A 36 -0.79 -10.49 -13.42
C GLN A 36 0.20 -11.65 -13.45
N HIS A 37 0.99 -11.84 -12.39
CA HIS A 37 1.91 -12.98 -12.27
C HIS A 37 1.15 -14.31 -12.26
N ARG A 38 -0.02 -14.41 -11.64
CA ARG A 38 -0.85 -15.62 -11.68
C ARG A 38 -1.20 -16.03 -13.11
N PHE A 39 -1.68 -15.10 -13.93
CA PHE A 39 -2.05 -15.36 -15.33
C PHE A 39 -0.82 -15.70 -16.19
N SER A 40 0.24 -14.90 -16.09
CA SER A 40 1.45 -15.16 -16.87
C SER A 40 2.11 -16.50 -16.50
N LEU A 41 2.10 -16.87 -15.22
CA LEU A 41 2.73 -18.11 -14.74
C LEU A 41 1.99 -19.35 -15.23
N ILE A 42 0.64 -19.35 -15.17
CA ILE A 42 -0.14 -20.50 -15.68
C ILE A 42 0.01 -20.65 -17.19
N GLU A 43 -0.02 -19.55 -17.96
CA GLU A 43 0.18 -19.59 -19.41
C GLU A 43 1.56 -20.12 -19.78
N THR A 44 2.59 -19.70 -19.04
CA THR A 44 3.96 -20.16 -19.25
C THR A 44 4.08 -21.66 -18.95
N VAL A 45 3.53 -22.14 -17.83
CA VAL A 45 3.55 -23.57 -17.48
C VAL A 45 2.80 -24.39 -18.52
N GLN A 46 1.61 -23.97 -18.93
CA GLN A 46 0.81 -24.67 -19.95
C GLN A 46 1.50 -24.71 -21.31
N SER A 47 2.09 -23.59 -21.73
CA SER A 47 2.86 -23.54 -22.97
C SER A 47 4.05 -24.50 -22.93
N ARG A 48 4.81 -24.52 -21.82
CA ARG A 48 5.93 -25.46 -21.65
C ARG A 48 5.46 -26.92 -21.57
N ALA A 49 4.41 -27.21 -20.82
CA ALA A 49 3.85 -28.55 -20.73
C ALA A 49 3.44 -29.07 -22.11
N ARG A 50 2.75 -28.25 -22.92
CA ARG A 50 2.38 -28.62 -24.30
C ARG A 50 3.59 -28.93 -25.18
N LEU A 51 4.68 -28.16 -25.06
CA LEU A 51 5.91 -28.41 -25.82
C LEU A 51 6.60 -29.70 -25.40
N ILE A 52 6.66 -29.97 -24.09
CA ILE A 52 7.22 -31.21 -23.53
C ILE A 52 6.39 -32.41 -24.02
N GLU A 53 5.07 -32.34 -23.88
CA GLU A 53 4.13 -33.37 -24.33
C GLU A 53 4.23 -33.61 -25.84
N SER A 54 4.27 -32.55 -26.65
CA SER A 54 4.42 -32.67 -28.10
C SER A 54 5.74 -33.34 -28.49
N THR A 55 6.84 -33.00 -27.81
CA THR A 55 8.16 -33.61 -28.06
C THR A 55 8.17 -35.07 -27.62
N ALA A 56 7.59 -35.37 -26.46
CA ALA A 56 7.47 -36.73 -25.94
C ALA A 56 6.64 -37.62 -26.86
N GLN A 57 5.51 -37.13 -27.37
CA GLN A 57 4.67 -37.87 -28.32
C GLN A 57 5.40 -38.17 -29.63
N LEU A 58 6.16 -37.20 -30.16
CA LEU A 58 6.98 -37.40 -31.37
C LEU A 58 8.07 -38.46 -31.15
N ASP A 59 8.80 -38.38 -30.05
CA ASP A 59 9.86 -39.34 -29.72
C ASP A 59 9.26 -40.75 -29.48
N LEU A 60 8.12 -40.87 -28.79
CA LEU A 60 7.43 -42.16 -28.59
C LEU A 60 6.88 -42.74 -29.90
N GLN A 61 6.41 -41.90 -30.83
CA GLN A 61 5.96 -42.34 -32.14
C GLN A 61 7.13 -42.91 -32.97
N GLN A 62 8.33 -42.35 -32.83
CA GLN A 62 9.54 -42.86 -33.49
C GLN A 62 10.02 -44.21 -32.91
N LEU A 63 9.77 -44.47 -31.63
CA LEU A 63 10.16 -45.70 -30.95
C LEU A 63 9.27 -46.91 -31.31
N GLY A 64 8.15 -46.71 -32.00
CA GLY A 64 7.29 -47.79 -32.51
C GLY A 64 6.42 -48.47 -31.44
N GLN A 65 5.85 -49.65 -31.74
CA GLN A 65 4.85 -50.32 -30.87
C GLN A 65 5.44 -51.11 -29.68
N ASN A 66 6.74 -51.39 -29.67
CA ASN A 66 7.40 -52.15 -28.59
C ASN A 66 8.29 -51.23 -27.76
N ILE A 67 7.68 -50.30 -27.04
CA ILE A 67 8.38 -49.37 -26.16
C ILE A 67 8.83 -50.14 -24.91
N SER A 68 10.14 -50.36 -24.77
CA SER A 68 10.72 -50.95 -23.56
C SER A 68 10.63 -49.97 -22.39
N ALA A 69 10.68 -50.49 -21.16
CA ALA A 69 10.86 -49.65 -19.97
C ALA A 69 12.13 -48.80 -20.06
N ASP A 70 13.17 -49.31 -20.74
CA ASP A 70 14.44 -48.64 -20.95
C ASP A 70 14.31 -47.44 -21.91
N ASP A 71 13.49 -47.56 -22.96
CA ASP A 71 13.22 -46.48 -23.92
C ASP A 71 12.48 -45.32 -23.25
N ARG A 72 11.52 -45.63 -22.35
CA ARG A 72 10.83 -44.61 -21.54
C ARG A 72 11.80 -43.94 -20.56
N ALA A 73 12.72 -44.68 -19.96
CA ALA A 73 13.73 -44.13 -19.06
C ALA A 73 14.68 -43.17 -19.82
N ALA A 74 15.14 -43.55 -21.01
CA ALA A 74 15.98 -42.70 -21.85
C ALA A 74 15.27 -41.41 -22.30
N LEU A 75 13.97 -41.50 -22.65
CA LEU A 75 13.16 -40.33 -22.97
C LEU A 75 13.03 -39.38 -21.78
N LEU A 76 12.72 -39.93 -20.60
CA LEU A 76 12.64 -39.15 -19.36
C LEU A 76 13.98 -38.50 -19.02
N GLU A 77 15.10 -39.20 -19.22
CA GLU A 77 16.44 -38.64 -19.02
C GLU A 77 16.69 -37.47 -19.98
N LYS A 78 16.44 -37.63 -21.28
CA LYS A 78 16.60 -36.59 -22.30
C LYS A 78 15.77 -35.34 -21.99
N ILE A 79 14.49 -35.52 -21.62
CA ILE A 79 13.60 -34.42 -21.24
C ILE A 79 14.13 -33.74 -19.97
N SER A 80 14.49 -34.51 -18.95
CA SER A 80 15.02 -33.97 -17.70
C SER A 80 16.32 -33.19 -17.92
N ALA A 81 17.22 -33.67 -18.77
CA ALA A 81 18.47 -33.00 -19.12
C ALA A 81 18.22 -31.66 -19.82
N THR A 82 17.31 -31.64 -20.79
CA THR A 82 16.94 -30.42 -21.53
C THR A 82 16.30 -29.39 -20.60
N GLN A 83 15.43 -29.84 -19.69
CA GLN A 83 14.74 -28.93 -18.76
C GLN A 83 15.65 -28.38 -17.67
N ARG A 84 16.72 -29.10 -17.27
CA ARG A 84 17.71 -28.61 -16.30
C ARG A 84 18.38 -27.32 -16.76
N GLU A 85 18.66 -27.15 -18.05
CA GLU A 85 19.28 -25.93 -18.58
C GLU A 85 18.35 -24.71 -18.53
N GLN A 86 17.03 -24.93 -18.55
CA GLN A 86 16.00 -23.88 -18.56
C GLN A 86 15.13 -23.86 -17.30
N ALA A 87 15.65 -24.44 -16.21
CA ALA A 87 14.92 -24.64 -14.95
C ALA A 87 14.66 -23.33 -14.18
N HIS A 88 15.35 -22.23 -14.49
CA HIS A 88 15.28 -21.00 -13.69
C HIS A 88 14.81 -19.80 -14.51
N PHE A 89 14.10 -18.89 -13.85
CA PHE A 89 13.69 -17.61 -14.43
C PHE A 89 13.55 -16.55 -13.34
N GLY A 90 13.68 -15.27 -13.69
CA GLY A 90 13.69 -14.18 -12.70
C GLY A 90 14.76 -14.38 -11.61
N LYS A 91 14.53 -13.85 -10.40
CA LYS A 91 15.51 -13.98 -9.29
C LYS A 91 15.31 -15.26 -8.49
N THR A 92 14.08 -15.70 -8.28
CA THR A 92 13.70 -16.87 -7.47
C THR A 92 12.83 -17.88 -8.23
N GLY A 93 12.43 -17.53 -9.46
CA GLY A 93 11.61 -18.40 -10.30
C GLY A 93 12.31 -19.72 -10.63
N GLU A 94 11.56 -20.81 -10.50
CA GLU A 94 12.04 -22.17 -10.76
C GLU A 94 10.90 -23.01 -11.39
N PHE A 95 11.23 -23.76 -12.44
CA PHE A 95 10.42 -24.86 -12.95
C PHE A 95 10.90 -26.15 -12.31
N VAL A 96 9.97 -26.99 -11.88
CA VAL A 96 10.23 -28.25 -11.22
C VAL A 96 9.42 -29.33 -11.91
N LEU A 97 10.08 -30.40 -12.33
CA LEU A 97 9.47 -31.64 -12.79
C LEU A 97 9.61 -32.71 -11.72
N ALA A 98 8.51 -33.42 -11.47
CA ALA A 98 8.54 -34.60 -10.64
C ALA A 98 7.65 -35.70 -11.20
N ARG A 99 7.95 -36.94 -10.79
CA ARG A 99 7.09 -38.10 -10.98
C ARG A 99 6.60 -38.60 -9.64
N ARG A 100 5.48 -39.31 -9.66
CA ARG A 100 5.04 -40.10 -8.51
C ARG A 100 5.73 -41.45 -8.53
N ASP A 101 6.28 -41.86 -7.40
CA ASP A 101 6.72 -43.24 -7.16
C ASP A 101 6.17 -43.70 -5.82
N SER A 102 5.21 -44.62 -5.88
CA SER A 102 4.54 -45.16 -4.70
C SER A 102 3.95 -44.05 -3.80
N ASP A 103 4.55 -43.81 -2.63
CA ASP A 103 4.13 -42.78 -1.64
C ASP A 103 5.07 -41.56 -1.61
N ARG A 104 5.87 -41.36 -2.67
CA ARG A 104 6.83 -40.26 -2.76
C ARG A 104 6.71 -39.52 -4.09
N VAL A 105 7.01 -38.24 -4.04
CA VAL A 105 7.21 -37.37 -5.21
C VAL A 105 8.70 -37.32 -5.46
N ILE A 106 9.17 -37.85 -6.59
CA ILE A 106 10.59 -37.85 -6.97
C ILE A 106 10.85 -36.72 -7.95
N PHE A 107 11.74 -35.80 -7.59
CA PHE A 107 12.14 -34.70 -8.45
C PHE A 107 13.15 -35.18 -9.52
N LEU A 108 12.95 -34.76 -10.77
CA LEU A 108 13.79 -35.20 -11.90
C LEU A 108 15.01 -34.28 -12.13
N GLN A 109 15.14 -33.25 -11.32
CA GLN A 109 16.15 -32.21 -11.43
C GLN A 109 16.66 -31.80 -10.05
N LYS A 110 17.92 -31.35 -10.01
CA LYS A 110 18.44 -30.68 -8.81
C LYS A 110 17.71 -29.36 -8.63
N LEU A 111 17.17 -29.18 -7.44
CA LEU A 111 16.40 -27.99 -7.11
C LEU A 111 17.35 -26.82 -6.83
N ARG A 112 17.03 -25.63 -7.35
CA ARG A 112 17.85 -24.40 -7.30
C ARG A 112 18.36 -24.07 -5.91
N HIS A 113 17.53 -24.35 -4.91
CA HIS A 113 17.74 -23.97 -3.52
C HIS A 113 17.71 -25.19 -2.58
N ALA A 114 17.89 -26.40 -3.11
CA ALA A 114 18.11 -27.56 -2.24
C ALA A 114 19.42 -27.38 -1.47
N GLN A 115 19.36 -27.60 -0.16
CA GLN A 115 20.57 -27.85 0.64
C GLN A 115 21.27 -29.13 0.13
N PRO A 116 22.58 -29.32 0.37
CA PRO A 116 23.31 -30.52 -0.06
C PRO A 116 22.67 -31.85 0.37
N GLU A 117 21.83 -31.83 1.43
CA GLU A 117 21.16 -32.99 2.03
C GLU A 117 19.63 -33.00 1.79
N ALA A 118 19.06 -32.01 1.09
CA ALA A 118 17.60 -31.85 0.95
C ALA A 118 17.02 -32.51 -0.32
N LEU A 119 16.69 -33.80 -0.15
CA LEU A 119 15.64 -34.61 -0.76
C LEU A 119 15.46 -34.54 -2.30
N ASP A 120 15.99 -35.57 -2.97
CA ASP A 120 15.52 -36.03 -4.29
C ASP A 120 14.02 -36.39 -4.30
N SER A 121 13.38 -36.53 -3.13
CA SER A 121 11.95 -36.84 -3.03
C SER A 121 11.27 -36.37 -1.74
N ILE A 122 10.00 -35.95 -1.84
CA ILE A 122 9.15 -35.59 -0.68
C ILE A 122 8.01 -36.60 -0.49
N PRO A 123 7.49 -36.81 0.75
CA PRO A 123 6.36 -37.69 0.99
C PRO A 123 5.07 -37.15 0.34
N LEU A 124 4.25 -38.06 -0.20
CA LEU A 124 2.98 -37.70 -0.84
C LEU A 124 1.94 -37.18 0.17
N ASN A 125 2.01 -37.62 1.43
CA ASN A 125 1.08 -37.22 2.49
C ASN A 125 1.56 -36.01 3.33
N GLY A 126 2.58 -35.28 2.89
CA GLY A 126 3.13 -34.14 3.62
C GLY A 126 2.40 -32.80 3.38
N ASN A 127 2.81 -31.75 4.10
CA ASN A 127 2.26 -30.39 3.94
C ASN A 127 3.06 -29.51 2.96
N LEU A 128 4.24 -29.96 2.51
CA LEU A 128 5.12 -29.20 1.62
C LEU A 128 4.93 -29.64 0.16
N GLY A 129 5.02 -28.72 -0.81
CA GLY A 129 4.98 -29.10 -2.23
C GLY A 129 3.59 -29.50 -2.74
N GLU A 130 2.53 -28.99 -2.12
CA GLU A 130 1.13 -29.22 -2.51
C GLU A 130 0.85 -29.00 -4.01
N PRO A 131 1.37 -27.94 -4.68
CA PRO A 131 1.15 -27.76 -6.12
C PRO A 131 1.62 -28.95 -6.96
N MET A 132 2.74 -29.58 -6.59
CA MET A 132 3.27 -30.74 -7.31
C MET A 132 2.38 -31.96 -7.13
N ARG A 133 1.83 -32.16 -5.93
CA ARG A 133 0.89 -33.26 -5.68
C ARG A 133 -0.39 -33.11 -6.49
N ARG A 134 -0.93 -31.89 -6.57
CA ARG A 134 -2.10 -31.59 -7.40
C ARG A 134 -1.81 -31.88 -8.88
N ALA A 135 -0.64 -31.46 -9.37
CA ALA A 135 -0.18 -31.80 -10.73
C ALA A 135 -0.12 -33.31 -10.99
N LEU A 136 0.44 -34.07 -10.03
CA LEU A 136 0.51 -35.54 -10.10
C LEU A 136 -0.84 -36.23 -9.89
N ALA A 137 -1.82 -35.54 -9.34
CA ALA A 137 -3.20 -36.00 -9.22
C ALA A 137 -4.05 -35.72 -10.48
N GLY A 138 -3.45 -35.14 -11.53
CA GLY A 138 -4.15 -34.80 -12.77
C GLY A 138 -4.78 -33.42 -12.78
N GLU A 139 -4.50 -32.58 -11.78
CA GLU A 139 -5.05 -31.22 -11.70
C GLU A 139 -4.09 -30.19 -12.29
N SER A 140 -4.67 -29.07 -12.75
CA SER A 140 -3.93 -27.92 -13.25
C SER A 140 -4.45 -26.63 -12.60
N GLY A 141 -3.58 -25.65 -12.37
CA GLY A 141 -3.99 -24.39 -11.76
C GLY A 141 -2.86 -23.54 -11.21
N VAL A 142 -3.24 -22.48 -10.50
CA VAL A 142 -2.30 -21.55 -9.86
C VAL A 142 -2.75 -21.21 -8.46
N GLN A 143 -1.85 -21.31 -7.49
CA GLN A 143 -2.13 -21.07 -6.09
C GLN A 143 -0.93 -20.49 -5.34
N THR A 144 -1.20 -19.93 -4.17
CA THR A 144 -0.15 -19.56 -3.22
C THR A 144 -0.03 -20.68 -2.20
N ALA A 145 1.14 -21.28 -2.07
CA ALA A 145 1.39 -22.43 -1.21
C ALA A 145 2.81 -22.39 -0.63
N TYR A 146 3.14 -23.38 0.20
CA TYR A 146 4.50 -23.58 0.67
C TYR A 146 5.24 -24.55 -0.24
N ASP A 147 6.46 -24.19 -0.65
CA ASP A 147 7.31 -25.07 -1.46
C ASP A 147 8.02 -26.15 -0.60
N TYR A 148 8.93 -26.91 -1.19
CA TYR A 148 9.71 -27.94 -0.49
C TYR A 148 10.64 -27.38 0.61
N ARG A 149 10.90 -26.07 0.62
CA ARG A 149 11.68 -25.37 1.66
C ARG A 149 10.80 -24.83 2.79
N GLY A 150 9.47 -24.91 2.65
CA GLY A 150 8.54 -24.23 3.54
C GLY A 150 8.41 -22.73 3.27
N GLU A 151 8.88 -22.25 2.12
CA GLU A 151 8.77 -20.84 1.74
C GLU A 151 7.45 -20.58 1.00
N LYS A 152 6.84 -19.42 1.26
CA LYS A 152 5.58 -19.04 0.63
C LYS A 152 5.82 -18.61 -0.82
N VAL A 153 5.33 -19.41 -1.75
CA VAL A 153 5.51 -19.21 -3.19
C VAL A 153 4.18 -19.03 -3.90
N LEU A 154 4.20 -18.28 -5.01
CA LEU A 154 3.16 -18.37 -6.02
C LEU A 154 3.55 -19.47 -6.99
N ALA A 155 2.73 -20.52 -7.10
CA ALA A 155 3.02 -21.69 -7.92
C ALA A 155 1.89 -21.95 -8.93
N ALA A 156 2.25 -22.14 -10.19
CA ALA A 156 1.38 -22.71 -11.20
C ALA A 156 1.83 -24.14 -11.51
N PHE A 157 0.87 -25.01 -11.77
CA PHE A 157 1.11 -26.44 -11.91
C PHE A 157 0.23 -27.04 -13.00
N GLU A 158 0.75 -28.06 -13.69
CA GLU A 158 0.12 -28.73 -14.83
C GLU A 158 0.49 -30.21 -14.85
N HIS A 159 -0.50 -31.05 -15.18
CA HIS A 159 -0.30 -32.48 -15.37
C HIS A 159 0.17 -32.80 -16.80
N LEU A 160 1.15 -33.70 -16.91
CA LEU A 160 1.70 -34.20 -18.17
C LEU A 160 1.32 -35.68 -18.32
N PRO A 161 0.20 -35.99 -19.01
CA PRO A 161 -0.37 -37.34 -19.04
C PRO A 161 0.46 -38.35 -19.83
N THR A 162 1.17 -37.94 -20.89
CA THR A 162 1.96 -38.89 -21.72
C THR A 162 3.14 -39.46 -20.92
N LEU A 163 3.72 -38.65 -20.04
CA LEU A 163 4.89 -39.00 -19.25
C LEU A 163 4.57 -39.34 -17.79
N GLU A 164 3.30 -39.19 -17.37
CA GLU A 164 2.86 -39.30 -15.97
C GLU A 164 3.65 -38.37 -15.02
N LEU A 165 3.96 -37.16 -15.49
CA LEU A 165 4.73 -36.16 -14.75
C LEU A 165 3.85 -35.01 -14.24
N GLY A 166 4.35 -34.32 -13.23
CA GLY A 166 3.86 -33.02 -12.81
C GLY A 166 4.90 -31.95 -13.14
N LEU A 167 4.45 -30.85 -13.76
CA LEU A 167 5.26 -29.65 -13.97
C LEU A 167 4.77 -28.54 -13.06
N VAL A 168 5.67 -27.92 -12.31
CA VAL A 168 5.37 -26.78 -11.43
C VAL A 168 6.32 -25.64 -11.73
N ALA A 169 5.79 -24.46 -12.03
CA ALA A 169 6.57 -23.23 -11.93
C ALA A 169 6.23 -22.52 -10.62
N LYS A 170 7.25 -22.02 -9.93
CA LYS A 170 7.07 -21.29 -8.68
C LYS A 170 7.93 -20.03 -8.66
N ILE A 171 7.46 -19.02 -7.94
CA ILE A 171 8.19 -17.77 -7.67
C ILE A 171 7.99 -17.43 -6.18
N ASP A 172 9.05 -17.04 -5.48
CA ASP A 172 8.94 -16.63 -4.09
C ASP A 172 8.09 -15.36 -3.97
N THR A 173 7.10 -15.38 -3.07
CA THR A 173 6.23 -14.20 -2.86
C THR A 173 7.01 -12.98 -2.36
N ALA A 174 8.16 -13.21 -1.73
CA ALA A 174 9.09 -12.16 -1.33
C ALA A 174 9.70 -11.41 -2.52
N GLU A 175 9.98 -12.09 -3.64
CA GLU A 175 10.46 -11.43 -4.87
C GLU A 175 9.40 -10.49 -5.43
N ILE A 176 8.15 -10.95 -5.50
CA ILE A 176 7.03 -10.15 -6.00
C ILE A 176 6.78 -8.95 -5.09
N ARG A 177 6.88 -9.13 -3.76
CA ARG A 177 6.62 -8.08 -2.76
C ARG A 177 7.73 -7.02 -2.67
N ALA A 178 8.98 -7.39 -2.87
CA ALA A 178 10.15 -6.52 -2.68
C ALA A 178 10.06 -5.13 -3.35
N PRO A 179 9.67 -4.98 -4.64
CA PRO A 179 9.55 -3.67 -5.27
C PRO A 179 8.50 -2.78 -4.59
N PHE A 180 7.38 -3.33 -4.13
CA PHE A 180 6.30 -2.57 -3.48
C PHE A 180 6.70 -2.07 -2.10
N VAL A 181 7.46 -2.87 -1.34
CA VAL A 181 7.99 -2.43 -0.04
C VAL A 181 8.97 -1.28 -0.22
N ARG A 182 9.87 -1.35 -1.21
CA ARG A 182 10.81 -0.26 -1.53
C ARG A 182 10.08 1.03 -1.95
N ALA A 183 9.08 0.90 -2.82
CA ALA A 183 8.25 2.02 -3.24
C ALA A 183 7.50 2.65 -2.07
N GLY A 184 6.95 1.83 -1.17
CA GLY A 184 6.26 2.31 0.02
C GLY A 184 7.16 3.05 1.00
N VAL A 185 8.37 2.54 1.25
CA VAL A 185 9.36 3.24 2.10
C VAL A 185 9.73 4.60 1.51
N LEU A 186 9.99 4.66 0.19
CA LEU A 186 10.32 5.92 -0.48
C LEU A 186 9.15 6.91 -0.44
N ALA A 187 7.94 6.46 -0.75
CA ALA A 187 6.73 7.29 -0.68
C ALA A 187 6.49 7.83 0.72
N GLY A 188 6.68 7.01 1.76
CA GLY A 188 6.60 7.43 3.15
C GLY A 188 7.65 8.49 3.51
N ALA A 189 8.90 8.31 3.08
CA ALA A 189 9.97 9.29 3.30
C ALA A 189 9.68 10.63 2.61
N ILE A 190 9.20 10.60 1.36
CA ILE A 190 8.80 11.80 0.62
C ILE A 190 7.63 12.50 1.32
N ALA A 191 6.62 11.74 1.77
CA ALA A 191 5.50 12.32 2.50
C ALA A 191 5.95 13.03 3.78
N ILE A 192 6.80 12.39 4.59
CA ILE A 192 7.37 12.99 5.81
C ILE A 192 8.14 14.27 5.49
N PHE A 193 8.93 14.27 4.41
CA PHE A 193 9.67 15.43 3.98
C PHE A 193 8.75 16.59 3.55
N ILE A 194 7.73 16.31 2.73
CA ILE A 194 6.74 17.32 2.30
C ILE A 194 6.01 17.89 3.52
N ILE A 195 5.59 17.03 4.45
CA ILE A 195 4.92 17.42 5.69
C ILE A 195 5.82 18.34 6.53
N PHE A 196 7.10 18.01 6.66
CA PHE A 196 8.08 18.83 7.38
C PHE A 196 8.26 20.21 6.72
N VAL A 197 8.43 20.26 5.40
CA VAL A 197 8.60 21.51 4.65
C VAL A 197 7.33 22.37 4.72
N ALA A 198 6.15 21.77 4.51
CA ALA A 198 4.87 22.44 4.60
C ALA A 198 4.65 23.02 6.01
N SER A 199 4.98 22.26 7.06
CA SER A 199 4.92 22.72 8.45
C SER A 199 5.85 23.91 8.69
N ARG A 200 7.11 23.86 8.22
CA ARG A 200 8.07 24.96 8.35
C ARG A 200 7.62 26.22 7.59
N PHE A 201 7.12 26.06 6.37
CA PHE A 201 6.63 27.17 5.55
C PHE A 201 5.40 27.83 6.18
N PHE A 202 4.46 27.01 6.65
CA PHE A 202 3.25 27.49 7.32
C PHE A 202 3.57 28.28 8.59
N LEU A 203 4.42 27.76 9.48
CA LEU A 203 4.83 28.46 10.70
C LEU A 203 5.51 29.81 10.41
N ARG A 204 6.21 29.93 9.27
CA ARG A 204 6.84 31.18 8.84
C ARG A 204 5.82 32.23 8.43
N ILE A 205 4.69 31.82 7.83
CA ILE A 205 3.64 32.71 7.34
C ILE A 205 2.63 33.07 8.43
N SER A 206 2.27 32.14 9.32
CA SER A 206 1.24 32.39 10.33
C SER A 206 1.67 33.37 11.42
N ARG A 207 2.94 33.36 11.84
CA ARG A 207 3.46 34.26 12.88
C ARG A 207 3.29 35.75 12.57
N PRO A 208 3.73 36.28 11.41
CA PRO A 208 3.59 37.71 11.13
C PRO A 208 2.12 38.15 11.02
N LEU A 209 1.20 37.24 10.67
CA LEU A 209 -0.23 37.57 10.61
C LEU A 209 -0.83 37.77 12.01
N GLU A 210 -0.47 36.92 12.98
CA GLU A 210 -0.86 37.12 14.39
C GLU A 210 -0.29 38.44 14.93
N GLU A 211 1.00 38.69 14.73
CA GLU A 211 1.65 39.92 15.21
C GLU A 211 1.04 41.19 14.61
N THR A 212 0.66 41.17 13.33
CA THR A 212 0.02 42.33 12.69
C THR A 212 -1.36 42.61 13.27
N ILE A 213 -2.16 41.56 13.53
CA ILE A 213 -3.49 41.72 14.13
C ILE A 213 -3.37 42.26 15.56
N ASP A 214 -2.44 41.72 16.35
CA ASP A 214 -2.23 42.16 17.73
C ASP A 214 -1.71 43.60 17.80
N GLN A 215 -0.76 43.98 16.94
CA GLN A 215 -0.25 45.35 16.86
C GLN A 215 -1.33 46.36 16.45
N GLN A 216 -2.20 46.00 15.50
CA GLN A 216 -3.32 46.86 15.11
C GLN A 216 -4.33 47.00 16.25
N ALA A 217 -4.64 45.92 16.96
CA ALA A 217 -5.54 45.96 18.11
C ALA A 217 -4.98 46.83 19.25
N GLU A 218 -3.69 46.71 19.56
CA GLU A 218 -3.02 47.53 20.58
C GLU A 218 -2.97 49.01 20.18
N THR A 219 -2.59 49.30 18.94
CA THR A 219 -2.57 50.67 18.41
C THR A 219 -3.95 51.30 18.45
N PHE A 220 -5.00 50.57 18.05
CA PHE A 220 -6.38 51.02 18.17
C PHE A 220 -6.77 51.29 19.63
N GLN A 221 -6.42 50.39 20.56
CA GLN A 221 -6.72 50.60 21.98
C GLN A 221 -6.06 51.86 22.52
N ILE A 222 -4.78 52.10 22.21
CA ILE A 222 -4.05 53.29 22.66
C ILE A 222 -4.72 54.54 22.10
N LEU A 223 -4.88 54.63 20.78
CA LEU A 223 -5.47 55.80 20.11
C LEU A 223 -6.89 56.09 20.61
N ALA A 224 -7.71 55.06 20.74
CA ALA A 224 -9.08 55.21 21.20
C ALA A 224 -9.12 55.67 22.68
N GLN A 225 -8.28 55.09 23.56
CA GLN A 225 -8.24 55.46 24.98
C GLN A 225 -7.70 56.87 25.23
N THR A 226 -6.74 57.33 24.43
CA THR A 226 -6.15 58.66 24.56
C THR A 226 -6.90 59.75 23.80
N SER A 227 -7.86 59.39 22.96
CA SER A 227 -8.64 60.36 22.17
C SER A 227 -9.42 61.32 23.08
N PRO A 228 -9.40 62.64 22.80
CA PRO A 228 -10.23 63.61 23.51
C PRO A 228 -11.71 63.55 23.11
N GLU A 229 -12.02 62.93 21.97
CA GLU A 229 -13.39 62.76 21.47
C GLU A 229 -14.02 61.47 21.99
N ALA A 230 -15.33 61.51 22.25
CA ALA A 230 -16.10 60.34 22.66
C ALA A 230 -16.15 59.31 21.52
N ILE A 231 -15.63 58.11 21.77
CA ILE A 231 -15.65 56.99 20.84
C ILE A 231 -16.48 55.86 21.44
N ILE A 232 -17.47 55.38 20.66
CA ILE A 232 -18.33 54.26 20.99
C ILE A 232 -18.30 53.28 19.81
N LEU A 233 -18.06 52.01 20.09
CA LEU A 233 -18.21 50.92 19.13
C LEU A 233 -19.39 50.06 19.56
N ALA A 234 -20.37 49.91 18.68
CA ALA A 234 -21.52 49.02 18.89
C ALA A 234 -21.55 47.93 17.81
N GLY A 235 -22.06 46.76 18.16
CA GLY A 235 -22.33 45.67 17.23
C GLY A 235 -23.47 46.01 16.28
N THR A 236 -23.71 45.13 15.30
CA THR A 236 -24.83 45.27 14.35
C THR A 236 -26.21 45.19 15.02
N ASP A 237 -26.27 44.65 16.24
CA ASP A 237 -27.45 44.58 17.11
C ASP A 237 -27.64 45.83 17.99
N GLY A 238 -26.76 46.83 17.83
CA GLY A 238 -26.76 48.06 18.63
C GLY A 238 -26.20 47.88 20.04
N VAL A 239 -25.64 46.71 20.40
CA VAL A 239 -25.04 46.47 21.71
C VAL A 239 -23.65 47.11 21.74
N ILE A 240 -23.39 47.95 22.74
CA ILE A 240 -22.11 48.64 22.92
C ILE A 240 -21.03 47.62 23.30
N GLN A 241 -19.99 47.52 22.48
CA GLN A 241 -18.85 46.62 22.66
C GLN A 241 -17.63 47.34 23.26
N PHE A 242 -17.47 48.63 22.97
CA PHE A 242 -16.36 49.43 23.49
C PHE A 242 -16.75 50.90 23.65
N VAL A 243 -16.23 51.52 24.71
CA VAL A 243 -16.26 52.97 24.93
C VAL A 243 -14.91 53.43 25.46
N ASN A 244 -14.51 54.65 25.10
CA ASN A 244 -13.29 55.27 25.61
C ASN A 244 -13.56 56.20 26.82
N PRO A 245 -12.51 56.67 27.53
CA PRO A 245 -12.67 57.54 28.70
C PRO A 245 -13.29 58.91 28.39
N ALA A 246 -13.23 59.39 27.14
CA ALA A 246 -13.91 60.62 26.74
C ALA A 246 -15.44 60.43 26.69
N THR A 247 -15.91 59.26 26.23
CA THR A 247 -17.33 58.88 26.31
C THR A 247 -17.83 58.85 27.75
N GLU A 248 -17.07 58.26 28.68
CA GLU A 248 -17.45 58.24 30.10
C GLU A 248 -17.60 59.66 30.67
N ARG A 249 -16.70 60.57 30.30
CA ARG A 249 -16.72 61.98 30.72
C ARG A 249 -17.88 62.78 30.11
N LEU A 250 -18.18 62.54 28.84
CA LEU A 250 -19.21 63.28 28.11
C LEU A 250 -20.62 62.89 28.56
N PHE A 251 -20.89 61.60 28.71
CA PHE A 251 -22.23 61.09 29.04
C PHE A 251 -22.42 60.80 30.54
N GLY A 252 -21.36 60.81 31.35
CA GLY A 252 -21.43 60.64 32.80
C GLY A 252 -21.57 59.19 33.28
N TYR A 253 -21.53 58.21 32.38
CA TYR A 253 -21.60 56.77 32.70
C TYR A 253 -20.21 56.13 32.73
N ARG A 254 -20.02 55.10 33.55
CA ARG A 254 -18.81 54.29 33.53
C ARG A 254 -18.87 53.26 32.42
N LYS A 255 -17.72 52.84 31.89
CA LYS A 255 -17.56 51.78 30.89
C LYS A 255 -18.30 50.50 31.26
N LYS A 256 -18.29 50.12 32.55
CA LYS A 256 -18.97 48.93 33.06
C LYS A 256 -20.51 49.03 32.99
N GLU A 257 -21.03 50.25 32.94
CA GLU A 257 -22.47 50.53 32.86
C GLU A 257 -22.93 50.68 31.39
N LEU A 258 -21.99 50.92 30.46
CA LEU A 258 -22.28 51.09 29.03
C LEU A 258 -22.00 49.83 28.21
N VAL A 259 -20.91 49.11 28.47
CA VAL A 259 -20.54 47.94 27.67
C VAL A 259 -21.51 46.79 27.96
N GLY A 260 -22.15 46.27 26.90
CA GLY A 260 -23.22 45.28 26.98
C GLY A 260 -24.64 45.85 26.90
N GLU A 261 -24.80 47.17 27.02
CA GLU A 261 -26.08 47.86 26.88
C GLU A 261 -26.36 48.30 25.44
N LYS A 262 -27.63 48.61 25.13
CA LYS A 262 -28.01 49.13 23.81
C LYS A 262 -27.63 50.60 23.66
N LEU A 263 -27.14 50.96 22.47
CA LEU A 263 -26.73 52.33 22.12
C LEU A 263 -27.85 53.37 22.35
N ASN A 264 -29.12 52.98 22.23
CA ASN A 264 -30.29 53.83 22.48
C ASN A 264 -30.31 54.45 23.87
N LEU A 265 -29.61 53.87 24.87
CA LEU A 265 -29.46 54.44 26.20
C LEU A 265 -28.86 55.86 26.17
N LEU A 266 -28.00 56.15 25.19
CA LEU A 266 -27.30 57.42 25.05
C LEU A 266 -28.00 58.41 24.09
N MET A 267 -29.11 57.99 23.47
CA MET A 267 -29.87 58.79 22.52
C MET A 267 -30.96 59.60 23.23
N PRO A 268 -31.16 60.89 22.91
CA PRO A 268 -32.31 61.66 23.39
C PRO A 268 -33.64 61.02 22.94
N ARG A 269 -34.67 61.09 23.80
CA ARG A 269 -35.98 60.41 23.64
C ARG A 269 -36.77 60.77 22.38
N GLU A 270 -36.35 61.79 21.64
CA GLU A 270 -37.00 62.20 20.38
C GLU A 270 -36.60 61.33 19.17
N HIS A 271 -35.56 60.50 19.31
CA HIS A 271 -35.01 59.66 18.23
C HIS A 271 -34.92 58.17 18.62
N SER A 272 -35.63 57.73 19.66
CA SER A 272 -35.60 56.32 20.14
C SER A 272 -36.59 55.38 19.43
N GLU A 273 -37.38 55.88 18.48
CA GLU A 273 -38.35 55.09 17.72
C GLU A 273 -38.10 55.21 16.21
N ALA A 274 -37.35 54.25 15.66
CA ALA A 274 -37.40 53.80 14.27
C ALA A 274 -36.77 52.40 14.17
#